data_AF-A0A1B6C5G1-F1
#
_entry.id   AF-A0A1B6C5G1-F1
#
_cell.length_a   1.000
_cell.length_b   1.000
_cell.length_c   1.000
_cell.angle_alpha   90.00
_cell.angle_beta   90.00
_cell.angle_gamma   90.00
#
_symmetry.space_group_name_H-M   'P 1'
#
loop_
_entity.id
_entity.type
_entity.pdbx_description
1 polymer ?
#
loop_
_entity_poly.entity_id
_entity_poly.type
_entity_poly.pdbx_seq_one_letter_code
_entity_poly.pdbx_strand_id
1 'polypeptide(L)'
;MCTTDFYEGQGRLDGAFCDFTEQDKMEFLEKLHNAGVSNIEMESLAFAALTHHAGIKAAVICVTFIDRLKGDQIQTPKEVLDEWQMRPQKLVSRYIKRYLQKKGRISHESLSSGSMCVKSPRRFKLVQQESESYD
;
A
#
# COMPACT_ATOMS: atom_id res chain seq x y z
N MET A 1 3.15 10.02 -3.64
CA MET A 1 2.23 11.13 -3.35
C MET A 1 0.88 10.53 -2.96
N CYS A 2 0.27 11.02 -1.89
CA CYS A 2 -1.07 10.62 -1.46
C CYS A 2 -2.09 11.65 -1.97
N THR A 3 -3.21 11.19 -2.50
CA THR A 3 -4.27 12.02 -3.09
C THR A 3 -5.62 11.67 -2.49
N THR A 4 -6.58 12.58 -2.54
CA THR A 4 -7.96 12.36 -2.04
C THR A 4 -8.94 11.94 -3.13
N ASP A 5 -8.53 12.02 -4.39
CA ASP A 5 -9.31 11.63 -5.56
C ASP A 5 -8.44 10.84 -6.54
N PHE A 6 -9.03 9.85 -7.20
CA PHE A 6 -8.32 8.95 -8.12
C PHE A 6 -8.07 9.58 -9.49
N TYR A 7 -8.95 10.47 -9.96
CA TYR A 7 -8.91 11.02 -11.32
C TYR A 7 -8.18 12.36 -11.35
N GLU A 8 -8.91 13.45 -11.11
CA GLU A 8 -8.39 14.82 -11.12
C GLU A 8 -7.29 14.98 -10.07
N GLY A 9 -7.44 14.38 -8.90
CA GLY A 9 -6.44 14.38 -7.83
C GLY A 9 -5.10 13.76 -8.24
N GLN A 10 -5.11 12.84 -9.21
CA GLN A 10 -3.92 12.22 -9.77
C GLN A 10 -3.58 12.73 -11.17
N GLY A 11 -4.23 13.79 -11.66
CA GLY A 11 -4.02 14.35 -13.00
C GLY A 11 -4.35 13.39 -14.14
N ARG A 12 -5.37 12.55 -13.99
CA ARG A 12 -5.81 11.64 -15.06
C ARG A 12 -6.77 12.35 -16.02
N LEU A 13 -6.70 12.02 -17.31
CA LEU A 13 -7.57 12.60 -18.34
C LEU A 13 -8.80 11.73 -18.67
N ASP A 14 -8.95 10.61 -17.98
CA ASP A 14 -9.97 9.58 -18.27
C ASP A 14 -11.05 9.49 -17.17
N GLY A 15 -11.22 10.57 -16.41
CA GLY A 15 -12.32 10.76 -15.48
C GLY A 15 -13.57 11.32 -16.17
N ALA A 16 -14.66 11.44 -15.40
CA ALA A 16 -15.89 12.06 -15.89
C ALA A 16 -15.76 13.59 -16.09
N PHE A 17 -14.92 14.23 -15.27
CA PHE A 17 -14.57 15.65 -15.34
C PHE A 17 -13.05 15.77 -15.54
N CYS A 18 -12.63 16.79 -16.28
CA CYS A 18 -11.22 17.06 -16.55
C CYS A 18 -11.03 18.51 -17.03
N ASP A 19 -10.60 19.38 -16.12
CA ASP A 19 -10.40 20.82 -16.38
C ASP A 19 -8.95 21.16 -16.78
N PHE A 20 -8.13 20.16 -17.14
CA PHE A 20 -6.73 20.31 -17.53
C PHE A 20 -6.38 19.52 -18.79
N THR A 21 -5.31 19.94 -19.46
CA THR A 21 -4.82 19.30 -20.70
C THR A 21 -3.78 18.21 -20.42
N GLU A 22 -3.43 17.46 -21.47
CA GLU A 22 -2.31 16.50 -21.39
C GLU A 22 -0.98 17.17 -21.05
N GLN A 23 -0.74 18.38 -21.56
CA GLN A 23 0.47 19.15 -21.24
C GLN A 23 0.51 19.49 -19.74
N ASP A 24 -0.59 19.99 -19.17
CA ASP A 24 -0.69 20.31 -17.74
C ASP A 24 -0.44 19.08 -16.86
N LYS A 25 -1.03 17.94 -17.24
CA LYS A 25 -0.77 16.64 -16.60
C LYS A 25 0.71 16.30 -16.63
N MET A 26 1.35 16.36 -17.79
CA MET A 26 2.74 15.94 -17.93
C MET A 26 3.70 16.86 -17.18
N GLU A 27 3.47 18.17 -17.21
CA GLU A 27 4.22 19.13 -16.40
C GLU A 27 4.09 18.83 -14.89
N PHE A 28 2.88 18.50 -14.44
CA PHE A 28 2.64 18.11 -13.05
C PHE A 28 3.36 16.81 -12.68
N LEU A 29 3.25 15.76 -13.50
CA LEU A 29 3.89 14.47 -13.23
C LEU A 29 5.42 14.57 -13.26
N GLU A 30 5.99 15.31 -14.20
CA GLU A 30 7.44 15.57 -14.26
C GLU A 30 7.91 16.37 -13.04
N LYS A 31 7.14 17.36 -12.59
CA LYS A 31 7.43 18.08 -11.35
C LYS A 31 7.47 17.15 -10.14
N LEU A 32 6.53 16.21 -10.03
CA LEU A 32 6.52 15.22 -8.96
C LEU A 32 7.74 14.29 -9.05
N HIS A 33 8.05 13.78 -10.23
CA HIS A 33 9.18 12.90 -10.46
C HIS A 33 10.51 13.61 -10.12
N ASN A 34 10.68 14.86 -10.54
CA ASN A 34 11.82 15.70 -10.19
C ASN A 34 11.93 15.99 -8.69
N ALA A 35 10.82 15.97 -7.95
CA ALA A 35 10.79 16.05 -6.49
C ALA A 35 11.07 14.70 -5.78
N GLY A 36 11.37 13.64 -6.53
CA GLY A 36 11.68 12.30 -6.00
C GLY A 36 10.44 11.44 -5.73
N VAL A 37 9.25 11.84 -6.21
CA VAL A 37 8.04 11.02 -6.09
C VAL A 37 8.08 9.90 -7.14
N SER A 38 7.98 8.66 -6.69
CA SER A 38 8.04 7.47 -7.55
C SER A 38 6.70 6.77 -7.77
N ASN A 39 5.69 7.07 -6.95
CA ASN A 39 4.35 6.50 -7.08
C ASN A 39 3.26 7.45 -6.53
N ILE A 40 2.01 7.15 -6.88
CA ILE A 40 0.81 7.88 -6.43
C ILE A 40 -0.20 6.86 -5.89
N GLU A 41 -0.81 7.15 -4.73
CA GLU A 41 -1.83 6.34 -4.05
C GLU A 41 -2.72 7.25 -3.16
N MET A 42 -3.53 6.70 -2.23
CA MET A 42 -4.59 7.45 -1.57
C MET A 42 -4.66 7.30 -0.04
N GLU A 43 -3.74 6.57 0.59
CA GLU A 43 -3.84 6.22 2.02
C GLU A 43 -2.61 6.61 2.84
N SER A 44 -1.45 6.74 2.20
CA SER A 44 -0.16 6.81 2.90
C SER A 44 0.00 8.03 3.81
N LEU A 45 -0.58 9.17 3.45
CA LEU A 45 -0.43 10.41 4.23
C LEU A 45 -1.10 10.27 5.60
N ALA A 46 -2.36 9.86 5.64
CA ALA A 46 -3.09 9.67 6.88
C ALA A 46 -2.45 8.54 7.71
N PHE A 47 -2.10 7.42 7.08
CA PHE A 47 -1.44 6.30 7.75
C PHE A 47 -0.11 6.71 8.42
N ALA A 48 0.74 7.42 7.69
CA ALA A 48 2.04 7.88 8.21
C ALA A 48 1.86 8.90 9.35
N ALA A 49 0.95 9.86 9.21
CA ALA A 49 0.69 10.86 10.24
C ALA A 49 0.19 10.22 11.54
N LEU A 50 -0.79 9.33 11.46
CA LEU A 50 -1.37 8.66 12.63
C LEU A 50 -0.36 7.75 13.34
N THR A 51 0.40 6.96 12.59
CA THR A 51 1.40 6.05 13.16
C THR A 51 2.57 6.80 13.79
N HIS A 52 3.01 7.89 13.17
CA HIS A 52 4.01 8.78 13.74
C HIS A 52 3.53 9.37 15.07
N HIS A 53 2.31 9.91 15.10
CA HIS A 53 1.71 10.47 16.32
C HIS A 53 1.60 9.43 17.44
N ALA A 54 1.25 8.18 17.11
CA ALA A 54 1.15 7.09 18.07
C ALA A 54 2.52 6.49 18.52
N GLY A 55 3.65 6.98 17.98
CA GLY A 55 4.97 6.41 18.28
C GLY A 55 5.20 5.01 17.70
N ILE A 56 4.44 4.64 16.67
CA ILE A 56 4.50 3.33 16.02
C ILE A 56 5.42 3.41 14.80
N LYS A 57 6.42 2.52 14.73
CA LYS A 57 7.23 2.35 13.52
C LYS A 57 6.36 1.74 12.42
N ALA A 58 6.19 2.48 11.33
CA ALA A 58 5.36 2.09 10.20
C ALA A 58 6.11 2.22 8.87
N ALA A 59 5.62 1.52 7.86
CA ALA A 59 6.11 1.58 6.49
C ALA A 59 4.96 1.31 5.52
N VAL A 60 5.01 1.94 4.35
CA VAL A 60 4.06 1.73 3.25
C VAL A 60 4.81 1.04 2.11
N ILE A 61 4.26 -0.06 1.60
CA ILE A 61 4.84 -0.86 0.52
C ILE A 61 3.77 -1.03 -0.54
N CYS A 62 3.94 -0.34 -1.66
CA CYS A 62 3.04 -0.40 -2.81
C CYS A 62 3.69 -1.14 -3.98
N VAL A 63 2.85 -1.64 -4.88
CA VAL A 63 3.26 -2.05 -6.23
C VAL A 63 2.66 -1.07 -7.23
N THR A 64 3.39 -0.78 -8.30
CA THR A 64 2.93 0.10 -9.39
C THR A 64 2.31 -0.72 -10.50
N PHE A 65 1.06 -0.43 -10.88
CA PHE A 65 0.39 -1.10 -12.01
C PHE A 65 0.60 -0.43 -13.35
N ILE A 66 0.85 0.88 -13.36
CA ILE A 66 1.05 1.65 -14.59
C ILE A 66 2.13 2.69 -14.38
N ASP A 67 2.77 3.03 -15.49
CA ASP A 67 3.65 4.18 -15.59
C ASP A 67 2.83 5.38 -16.08
N ARG A 68 2.55 6.32 -15.17
CA ARG A 68 1.66 7.48 -15.46
C ARG A 68 2.23 8.43 -16.50
N LEU A 69 3.55 8.40 -16.74
CA LEU A 69 4.19 9.15 -17.82
C LEU A 69 3.91 8.55 -19.22
N LYS A 70 3.36 7.33 -19.28
CA LYS A 70 3.03 6.62 -20.53
C LYS A 70 1.54 6.48 -20.78
N GLY A 71 0.70 6.79 -19.80
CA GLY A 71 -0.75 6.70 -19.95
C GLY A 71 -1.49 6.59 -18.63
N ASP A 72 -2.82 6.67 -18.71
CA ASP A 72 -3.69 6.57 -17.55
C ASP A 72 -4.31 5.17 -17.42
N GLN A 73 -4.69 4.52 -18.53
CA GLN A 73 -5.41 3.25 -18.50
C GLN A 73 -4.51 2.05 -18.17
N ILE A 74 -5.05 1.10 -17.38
CA ILE A 74 -4.40 -0.18 -17.13
C ILE A 74 -4.67 -1.10 -18.33
N GLN A 75 -3.66 -1.34 -19.15
CA GLN A 75 -3.75 -2.22 -20.32
C GLN A 75 -3.16 -3.62 -20.09
N THR A 76 -2.54 -3.82 -18.93
CA THR A 76 -1.87 -5.08 -18.57
C THR A 76 -2.88 -6.21 -18.37
N PRO A 77 -2.62 -7.43 -18.90
CA PRO A 77 -3.50 -8.58 -18.70
C PRO A 77 -3.73 -8.90 -17.21
N LYS A 78 -4.93 -9.42 -16.91
CA LYS A 78 -5.35 -9.70 -15.53
C LYS A 78 -4.39 -10.65 -14.81
N GLU A 79 -3.90 -11.67 -15.49
CA GLU A 79 -3.00 -12.68 -14.91
C GLU A 79 -1.68 -12.04 -14.44
N VAL A 80 -1.20 -11.04 -15.16
CA VAL A 80 0.01 -10.28 -14.81
C VAL A 80 -0.26 -9.33 -13.65
N LEU A 81 -1.41 -8.65 -13.64
CA LEU A 81 -1.83 -7.80 -12.51
C LEU A 81 -1.98 -8.61 -11.22
N ASP A 82 -2.53 -9.81 -11.30
CA ASP A 82 -2.67 -10.73 -10.17
C ASP A 82 -1.29 -11.15 -9.63
N GLU A 83 -0.30 -11.38 -10.50
CA GLU A 83 1.09 -11.62 -10.09
C GLU A 83 1.69 -10.41 -9.36
N TRP A 84 1.48 -9.20 -9.88
CA TRP A 84 2.02 -7.96 -9.31
C TRP A 84 1.44 -7.64 -7.93
N GLN A 85 0.13 -7.82 -7.77
CA GLN A 85 -0.57 -7.65 -6.49
C GLN A 85 0.04 -8.48 -5.35
N MET A 86 0.63 -9.64 -5.68
CA MET A 86 1.28 -10.49 -4.69
C MET A 86 2.68 -10.02 -4.26
N ARG A 87 3.31 -9.09 -4.99
CA ARG A 87 4.69 -8.66 -4.75
C ARG A 87 4.89 -7.98 -3.38
N PRO A 88 4.05 -7.00 -2.95
CA PRO A 88 4.17 -6.39 -1.63
C PRO A 88 4.00 -7.43 -0.50
N GLN A 89 3.03 -8.34 -0.64
CA GLN A 89 2.77 -9.39 0.35
C GLN A 89 3.95 -10.36 0.49
N LYS A 90 4.56 -10.77 -0.64
CA LYS A 90 5.77 -11.61 -0.66
C LYS A 90 6.95 -10.90 0.00
N LEU A 91 7.12 -9.60 -0.22
CA LEU A 91 8.19 -8.83 0.40
C LEU A 91 8.00 -8.73 1.92
N VAL A 92 6.80 -8.34 2.37
CA VAL A 92 6.48 -8.16 3.80
C VAL A 92 6.56 -9.50 4.55
N SER A 93 6.03 -10.58 4.00
CA SER A 93 6.11 -11.92 4.62
C SER A 93 7.56 -12.39 4.79
N ARG A 94 8.43 -12.14 3.80
CA ARG A 94 9.87 -12.42 3.89
C ARG A 94 10.55 -11.58 4.97
N TYR A 95 10.21 -10.28 5.06
CA TYR A 95 10.72 -9.40 6.10
C TYR A 95 10.32 -9.88 7.50
N ILE A 96 9.05 -10.20 7.71
CA ILE A 96 8.51 -10.72 8.97
C ILE A 96 9.21 -12.02 9.36
N LYS A 97 9.34 -12.97 8.42
CA LYS A 97 10.04 -14.25 8.66
C LYS A 97 11.46 -14.03 9.14
N ARG A 98 12.25 -13.20 8.43
CA ARG A 98 13.64 -12.88 8.81
C ARG A 98 13.72 -12.19 10.17
N TYR A 99 12.81 -11.27 10.46
CA TYR A 99 12.76 -10.57 11.74
C TYR A 99 12.51 -11.54 12.91
N LEU A 100 11.55 -12.45 12.76
CA LEU A 100 11.23 -13.44 13.79
C LEU A 100 12.36 -14.46 14.00
N GLN A 101 13.01 -14.89 12.91
CA GLN A 101 14.20 -15.75 12.98
C GLN A 101 15.34 -15.07 13.76
N LYS A 102 15.66 -13.82 13.44
CA LYS A 102 16.72 -13.05 14.13
C LYS A 102 16.41 -12.87 15.63
N LYS A 103 15.14 -12.83 16.01
CA LYS A 103 14.69 -12.74 17.40
C LYS A 103 14.61 -14.11 18.11
N GLY A 104 15.00 -15.20 17.47
CA GLY A 104 14.93 -16.56 18.03
C GLY A 104 13.50 -17.09 18.20
N ARG A 105 12.51 -16.46 17.55
CA ARG A 105 11.08 -16.83 17.68
C ARG A 105 10.64 -17.90 16.69
N ILE A 106 11.48 -18.22 15.69
CA ILE A 106 11.28 -19.29 14.73
C ILE A 106 12.64 -20.00 14.55
N SER A 107 12.73 -21.29 14.88
CA SER A 107 13.90 -22.14 14.64
C SER A 107 13.81 -22.83 13.26
N HIS A 108 14.95 -23.21 12.70
CA HIS A 108 15.02 -23.91 11.40
C HIS A 108 14.34 -25.29 11.41
N GLU A 109 14.20 -25.90 12.60
CA GLU A 109 13.67 -27.25 12.80
C GLU A 109 12.13 -27.34 12.79
N SER A 110 11.39 -26.23 12.96
CA SER A 110 9.92 -26.28 13.01
C SER A 110 9.24 -26.37 11.63
N LEU A 111 10.01 -26.57 10.55
CA LEU A 111 9.47 -26.76 9.19
C LEU A 111 9.27 -28.23 8.82
N SER A 112 9.72 -29.20 9.65
CA SER A 112 9.45 -30.63 9.46
C SER A 112 8.36 -31.13 10.42
N SER A 113 7.11 -30.80 10.10
CA SER A 113 5.89 -31.29 10.77
C SER A 113 5.54 -30.62 12.10
N GLY A 114 4.62 -29.65 12.05
CA GLY A 114 3.94 -29.13 13.23
C GLY A 114 2.98 -28.00 12.87
N SER A 115 1.68 -28.24 13.05
CA SER A 115 0.60 -27.29 12.80
C SER A 115 0.95 -25.87 13.27
N MET A 116 1.02 -24.93 12.33
CA MET A 116 1.20 -23.52 12.63
C MET A 116 -0.11 -22.93 13.16
N CYS A 117 -0.45 -23.19 14.42
CA CYS A 117 -1.45 -22.38 15.09
C CYS A 117 -0.83 -20.99 15.36
N VAL A 118 -1.34 -19.98 14.65
CA VAL A 118 -1.09 -18.58 15.02
C VAL A 118 -1.74 -18.38 16.39
N LYS A 119 -0.93 -18.31 17.45
CA LYS A 119 -1.45 -17.97 18.78
C LYS A 119 -2.05 -16.57 18.70
N SER A 120 -3.38 -16.51 18.77
CA SER A 120 -4.16 -15.28 18.68
C SER A 120 -3.67 -14.23 19.68
N PRO A 121 -3.34 -13.00 19.24
CA PRO A 121 -2.96 -11.90 20.12
C PRO A 121 -4.10 -11.35 20.98
N ARG A 122 -5.30 -11.96 20.98
CA ARG A 122 -6.50 -11.55 21.75
C ARG A 122 -6.31 -11.49 23.28
N ARG A 123 -5.08 -11.59 23.79
CA ARG A 123 -4.74 -11.28 25.18
C ARG A 123 -4.63 -9.77 25.47
N PHE A 124 -4.55 -8.93 24.45
CA PHE A 124 -4.79 -7.49 24.60
C PHE A 124 -6.27 -7.23 24.33
N LYS A 125 -7.05 -6.97 25.40
CA LYS A 125 -8.40 -6.40 25.30
C LYS A 125 -8.27 -5.02 24.63
N LEU A 126 -8.38 -4.98 23.31
CA LEU A 126 -8.73 -3.75 22.62
C LEU A 126 -10.25 -3.68 22.59
N VAL A 127 -10.76 -2.60 23.16
CA VAL A 127 -12.17 -2.23 23.21
C VAL A 127 -12.76 -2.28 21.80
N GLN A 128 -13.68 -3.21 21.55
CA GLN A 128 -14.65 -3.07 20.47
C GLN A 128 -15.59 -1.95 20.89
N GLN A 129 -15.39 -0.74 20.36
CA GLN A 129 -16.50 0.20 20.29
C GLN A 129 -17.43 -0.33 19.21
N GLU A 130 -18.54 -0.92 19.63
CA GLU A 130 -19.67 -1.19 18.76
C GLU A 130 -20.16 0.16 18.22
N SER A 131 -20.18 0.30 16.90
CA SER A 131 -20.92 1.37 16.25
C SER A 131 -22.40 1.08 16.46
N GLU A 132 -23.02 1.80 17.40
CA GLU A 132 -24.47 1.92 17.46
C GLU A 132 -24.95 2.43 16.09
N SER A 133 -25.75 1.60 15.44
CA SER A 133 -26.58 1.96 14.30
C SER A 133 -27.52 3.09 14.74
N TYR A 134 -27.44 4.24 14.06
CA TYR A 134 -28.52 5.22 14.10
C TYR A 134 -29.50 4.86 12.98
N ASP A 135 -30.75 4.61 13.38
CA ASP A 135 -31.92 4.42 12.50
C ASP A 135 -32.17 5.61 11.57
#